data_AF-C1BTD1-F1
#
_entry.id   AF-C1BTD1-F1
#
_cell.length_a   1.000
_cell.length_b   1.000
_cell.length_c   1.000
_cell.angle_alpha   90.00
_cell.angle_beta   90.00
_cell.angle_gamma   90.00
#
_symmetry.space_group_name_H-M   'P 1'
#
loop_
_entity.id
_entity.type
_entity.pdbx_description
1 polymer ?
#
loop_
_entity_poly.entity_id
_entity_poly.type
_entity_poly.pdbx_seq_one_letter_code
_entity_poly.pdbx_strand_id
1 'polypeptide(L)'
;MVLKVCMIGSGNFASALVINVGDNVKANPETFDPIVNMWVFEEDINGRKLTEIINEEHENVKYLPGIKLPSNVKAVPDVLEAAEGADIYIFCLPHQFVSKSCSVLKSQVKAGAIGISLIKGFQIKDGELILMSQEISNMLNGMPMSVLMGANLATEIAEGKFCESTIGCKSYENGKTFRSLFQTNIFRTQIVEGGSNNCGKVWRSQEYNCCWSWIL
;
A
#
# COMPACT_ATOMS: atom_id res chain seq x y z
N MET A 1 -6.15 20.42 -8.12
CA MET A 1 -4.94 19.63 -8.42
C MET A 1 -5.26 18.23 -7.93
N VAL A 2 -5.12 17.21 -8.76
CA VAL A 2 -5.46 15.82 -8.41
C VAL A 2 -4.27 15.15 -7.71
N LEU A 3 -4.54 14.14 -6.88
CA LEU A 3 -3.54 13.43 -6.10
C LEU A 3 -2.95 12.26 -6.89
N LYS A 4 -1.63 12.22 -7.04
CA LYS A 4 -0.91 11.09 -7.66
C LYS A 4 -0.67 9.96 -6.68
N VAL A 5 -0.98 8.73 -7.08
CA VAL A 5 -0.89 7.54 -6.24
C VAL A 5 0.27 6.65 -6.71
N CYS A 6 1.11 6.26 -5.75
CA CYS A 6 2.19 5.30 -5.96
C CYS A 6 2.05 4.10 -5.00
N MET A 7 2.00 2.89 -5.55
CA MET A 7 2.08 1.63 -4.82
C MET A 7 3.54 1.17 -4.75
N ILE A 8 4.12 1.17 -3.54
CA ILE A 8 5.47 0.66 -3.27
C ILE A 8 5.36 -0.83 -2.93
N GLY A 9 5.47 -1.67 -3.96
CA GLY A 9 5.44 -3.12 -3.87
C GLY A 9 4.48 -3.76 -4.88
N SER A 10 4.80 -4.98 -5.29
CA SER A 10 4.11 -5.71 -6.37
C SER A 10 3.85 -7.19 -6.03
N GLY A 11 3.92 -7.55 -4.75
CA GLY A 11 3.61 -8.91 -4.30
C GLY A 11 2.13 -9.25 -4.46
N ASN A 12 1.73 -10.44 -3.98
CA ASN A 12 0.37 -10.95 -4.13
C ASN A 12 -0.69 -9.96 -3.59
N PHE A 13 -0.55 -9.52 -2.33
CA PHE A 13 -1.50 -8.57 -1.72
C PHE A 13 -1.49 -7.19 -2.39
N ALA A 14 -0.33 -6.68 -2.82
CA ALA A 14 -0.22 -5.41 -3.52
C ALA A 14 -0.96 -5.48 -4.87
N SER A 15 -0.74 -6.55 -5.62
CA SER A 15 -1.38 -6.79 -6.92
C SER A 15 -2.89 -6.98 -6.79
N ALA A 16 -3.37 -7.61 -5.72
CA ALA A 16 -4.80 -7.75 -5.48
C ALA A 16 -5.45 -6.40 -5.13
N LEU A 17 -4.83 -5.63 -4.25
CA LEU A 17 -5.41 -4.37 -3.79
C LEU A 17 -5.29 -3.24 -4.82
N VAL A 18 -4.25 -3.26 -5.68
CA VAL A 18 -4.08 -2.24 -6.74
C VAL A 18 -5.22 -2.29 -7.75
N ILE A 19 -5.99 -3.39 -7.82
CA ILE A 19 -7.23 -3.47 -8.61
C ILE A 19 -8.24 -2.45 -8.10
N ASN A 20 -8.56 -2.51 -6.80
CA ASN A 20 -9.48 -1.54 -6.16
C ASN A 20 -8.97 -0.10 -6.30
N VAL A 21 -7.66 0.11 -6.09
CA VAL A 21 -7.04 1.44 -6.23
C VAL A 21 -7.17 1.95 -7.66
N GLY A 22 -6.83 1.12 -8.65
CA GLY A 22 -6.90 1.45 -10.08
C GLY A 22 -8.32 1.80 -10.54
N ASP A 23 -9.32 1.08 -10.07
CA ASP A 23 -10.73 1.36 -10.37
C ASP A 23 -11.21 2.65 -9.67
N ASN A 24 -10.85 2.82 -8.40
CA ASN A 24 -11.28 3.98 -7.61
C ASN A 24 -10.65 5.30 -8.07
N VAL A 25 -9.40 5.31 -8.53
CA VAL A 25 -8.83 6.55 -9.09
C VAL A 25 -9.54 6.98 -10.38
N LYS A 26 -9.98 6.02 -11.22
CA LYS A 26 -10.80 6.33 -12.41
C LYS A 26 -12.19 6.82 -12.03
N ALA A 27 -12.77 6.27 -10.97
CA ALA A 27 -14.11 6.62 -10.51
C ALA A 27 -14.20 8.00 -9.84
N ASN A 28 -13.07 8.57 -9.41
CA ASN A 28 -12.99 9.86 -8.70
C ASN A 28 -11.96 10.81 -9.35
N PRO A 29 -12.13 11.18 -10.63
CA PRO A 29 -11.16 11.95 -11.41
C PRO A 29 -10.98 13.41 -10.95
N GLU A 30 -11.92 13.94 -10.17
CA GLU A 30 -11.78 15.25 -9.51
C GLU A 30 -10.80 15.22 -8.34
N THR A 31 -10.54 14.01 -7.79
CA THR A 31 -9.70 13.80 -6.61
C THR A 31 -8.35 13.19 -6.96
N PHE A 32 -8.30 12.18 -7.84
CA PHE A 32 -7.09 11.39 -8.11
C PHE A 32 -6.63 11.49 -9.57
N ASP A 33 -5.31 11.41 -9.76
CA ASP A 33 -4.72 11.17 -11.08
C ASP A 33 -5.19 9.78 -11.57
N PRO A 34 -5.62 9.63 -12.83
CA PRO A 34 -6.15 8.37 -13.31
C PRO A 34 -5.09 7.27 -13.38
N ILE A 35 -3.79 7.58 -13.30
CA ILE A 35 -2.69 6.60 -13.36
C ILE A 35 -2.22 6.24 -11.94
N VAL A 36 -2.07 4.93 -11.70
CA VAL A 36 -1.43 4.39 -10.50
C VAL A 36 -0.09 3.80 -10.91
N ASN A 37 1.01 4.40 -10.44
CA ASN A 37 2.32 3.77 -10.59
C ASN A 37 2.48 2.70 -9.53
N MET A 38 2.88 1.50 -9.93
CA MET A 38 3.20 0.39 -9.05
C MET A 38 4.67 0.04 -9.23
N TRP A 39 5.45 0.22 -8.17
CA TRP A 39 6.83 -0.20 -8.16
C TRP A 39 6.92 -1.73 -8.12
N VAL A 40 7.56 -2.29 -9.14
CA VAL A 40 7.79 -3.72 -9.31
C VAL A 40 9.29 -3.96 -9.26
N PHE A 41 9.77 -4.76 -8.31
CA PHE A 41 11.16 -5.19 -8.36
C PHE A 41 11.38 -6.02 -9.64
N GLU A 42 12.34 -5.60 -10.47
CA GLU A 42 12.50 -6.20 -11.80
C GLU A 42 12.97 -7.65 -11.72
N GLU A 43 12.27 -8.52 -12.42
CA GLU A 43 12.56 -9.94 -12.50
C GLU A 43 12.39 -10.44 -13.93
N ASP A 44 13.17 -11.45 -14.30
CA ASP A 44 13.05 -12.13 -15.60
C ASP A 44 12.08 -13.30 -15.48
N ILE A 45 11.05 -13.30 -16.34
CA ILE A 45 10.07 -14.38 -16.49
C ILE A 45 10.16 -14.89 -17.92
N ASN A 46 10.82 -16.04 -18.10
CA ASN A 46 10.99 -16.68 -19.41
C ASN A 46 11.61 -15.75 -20.49
N GLY A 47 12.59 -14.92 -20.11
CA GLY A 47 13.28 -14.00 -21.01
C GLY A 47 12.57 -12.66 -21.25
N ARG A 48 11.50 -12.37 -20.52
CA ARG A 48 10.79 -11.08 -20.52
C ARG A 48 10.83 -10.44 -19.15
N LYS A 49 10.91 -9.12 -19.09
CA LYS A 49 10.83 -8.39 -17.82
C LYS A 49 9.42 -8.46 -17.26
N LEU A 50 9.30 -8.70 -15.95
CA LEU A 50 8.00 -8.74 -15.28
C LEU A 50 7.23 -7.43 -15.46
N THR A 51 7.91 -6.28 -15.47
CA THR A 51 7.26 -4.99 -15.74
C THR A 51 6.67 -4.89 -17.14
N GLU A 52 7.36 -5.39 -18.16
CA GLU A 52 6.86 -5.45 -19.54
C GLU A 52 5.62 -6.35 -19.62
N ILE A 53 5.68 -7.54 -19.02
CA ILE A 53 4.54 -8.47 -18.97
C ILE A 53 3.32 -7.80 -18.30
N ILE A 54 3.51 -7.15 -17.14
CA ILE A 54 2.41 -6.48 -16.44
C ILE A 54 1.83 -5.34 -17.27
N ASN A 55 2.66 -4.55 -17.95
CA ASN A 55 2.19 -3.41 -18.73
C ASN A 55 1.50 -3.83 -20.04
N GLU A 56 1.92 -4.93 -20.67
CA GLU A 56 1.35 -5.43 -21.93
C GLU A 56 0.12 -6.32 -21.70
N GLU A 57 0.19 -7.22 -20.72
CA GLU A 57 -0.83 -8.24 -20.47
C GLU A 57 -1.77 -7.87 -19.34
N HIS A 58 -1.48 -6.78 -18.63
CA HIS A 58 -2.21 -6.32 -17.44
C HIS A 58 -2.35 -7.45 -16.41
N GLU A 59 -1.28 -8.22 -16.18
CA GLU A 59 -1.31 -9.37 -15.29
C GLU A 59 0.04 -9.55 -14.61
N ASN A 60 0.01 -9.71 -13.29
CA ASN A 60 1.19 -10.10 -12.54
C ASN A 60 1.30 -11.62 -12.50
N VAL A 61 1.81 -12.19 -13.60
CA VAL A 61 1.86 -13.65 -13.83
C VAL A 61 2.61 -14.44 -12.74
N LYS A 62 3.46 -13.76 -11.96
CA LYS A 62 4.22 -14.38 -10.88
C LYS A 62 3.49 -14.35 -9.53
N TYR A 63 2.94 -13.19 -9.17
CA TYR A 63 2.43 -12.97 -7.82
C TYR A 63 0.90 -12.99 -7.70
N LEU A 64 0.18 -12.84 -8.81
CA LEU A 64 -1.28 -12.93 -8.88
C LEU A 64 -1.72 -13.49 -10.25
N PRO A 65 -1.38 -14.77 -10.56
CA PRO A 65 -1.67 -15.37 -11.86
C PRO A 65 -3.17 -15.50 -12.11
N GLY A 66 -3.59 -15.28 -13.36
CA GLY A 66 -4.97 -15.44 -13.82
C GLY A 66 -5.90 -14.25 -13.54
N ILE A 67 -5.40 -13.17 -12.92
CA ILE A 67 -6.20 -11.98 -12.59
C ILE A 67 -5.68 -10.77 -13.35
N LYS A 68 -6.59 -10.06 -14.03
CA LYS A 68 -6.27 -8.83 -14.74
C LYS A 68 -6.24 -7.62 -13.82
N LEU A 69 -5.16 -6.86 -13.90
CA LEU A 69 -5.01 -5.54 -13.31
C LEU A 69 -5.71 -4.49 -14.19
N PRO A 70 -6.19 -3.38 -13.61
CA PRO A 70 -6.71 -2.27 -14.39
C PRO A 70 -5.64 -1.67 -15.32
N SER A 71 -6.02 -1.31 -16.55
CA SER A 71 -5.10 -0.82 -17.58
C SER A 71 -4.38 0.52 -17.27
N ASN A 72 -4.81 1.20 -16.21
CA ASN A 72 -4.20 2.42 -15.70
C ASN A 72 -3.18 2.18 -14.57
N VAL A 73 -2.99 0.93 -14.16
CA VAL A 73 -1.90 0.54 -13.27
C VAL A 73 -0.67 0.32 -14.14
N LYS A 74 0.38 1.11 -13.88
CA LYS A 74 1.65 1.03 -14.61
C LYS A 74 2.72 0.39 -13.73
N ALA A 75 3.26 -0.73 -14.17
CA ALA A 75 4.43 -1.34 -13.56
C ALA A 75 5.68 -0.54 -13.90
N VAL A 76 6.41 -0.10 -12.88
CA VAL A 76 7.64 0.70 -13.01
C VAL A 76 8.77 0.02 -12.23
N PRO A 77 9.92 -0.29 -12.85
CA PRO A 77 10.99 -1.03 -12.20
C PRO A 77 11.83 -0.19 -11.23
N ASP A 78 11.96 1.10 -11.52
CA ASP A 78 12.70 2.04 -10.69
C ASP A 78 11.77 2.69 -9.65
N VAL A 79 12.17 2.65 -8.38
CA VAL A 79 11.34 3.13 -7.27
C VAL A 79 11.25 4.66 -7.24
N LEU A 80 12.27 5.37 -7.73
CA LEU A 80 12.25 6.83 -7.82
C LEU A 80 11.33 7.25 -8.96
N GLU A 81 11.44 6.65 -10.13
CA GLU A 81 10.52 6.89 -11.24
C GLU A 81 9.06 6.60 -10.84
N ALA A 82 8.80 5.47 -10.19
CA ALA A 82 7.45 5.10 -9.75
C ALA A 82 6.83 6.15 -8.81
N ALA A 83 7.65 6.70 -7.91
CA ALA A 83 7.24 7.64 -6.88
C ALA A 83 7.28 9.11 -7.33
N GLU A 84 7.62 9.40 -8.60
CA GLU A 84 7.89 10.77 -9.04
C GLU A 84 6.64 11.66 -8.92
N GLY A 85 6.73 12.67 -8.06
CA GLY A 85 5.64 13.61 -7.81
C GLY A 85 4.43 12.99 -7.10
N ALA A 86 4.54 11.80 -6.52
CA ALA A 86 3.45 11.16 -5.79
C ALA A 86 3.00 11.98 -4.57
N ASP A 87 1.69 12.09 -4.39
CA ASP A 87 1.06 12.69 -3.20
C ASP A 87 0.71 11.62 -2.16
N ILE A 88 0.46 10.39 -2.64
CA ILE A 88 0.02 9.27 -1.83
C ILE A 88 0.92 8.07 -2.07
N TYR A 89 1.47 7.52 -0.98
CA TYR A 89 2.33 6.34 -1.00
C TYR A 89 1.64 5.17 -0.29
N ILE A 90 1.48 4.05 -0.99
CA ILE A 90 0.93 2.81 -0.43
C ILE A 90 2.08 1.81 -0.27
N PHE A 91 2.49 1.52 0.96
CA PHE A 91 3.57 0.58 1.23
C PHE A 91 3.02 -0.83 1.42
N CYS A 92 3.29 -1.71 0.45
CA CYS A 92 2.83 -3.09 0.44
C CYS A 92 3.94 -4.04 -0.04
N LEU A 93 4.99 -4.14 0.76
CA LEU A 93 6.16 -4.98 0.50
C LEU A 93 6.52 -5.81 1.74
N PRO A 94 7.28 -6.91 1.59
CA PRO A 94 7.83 -7.63 2.74
C PRO A 94 8.66 -6.71 3.63
N HIS A 95 8.51 -6.84 4.95
CA HIS A 95 9.09 -5.92 5.93
C HIS A 95 10.62 -5.78 5.78
N GLN A 96 11.33 -6.85 5.37
CA GLN A 96 12.78 -6.83 5.18
C GLN A 96 13.26 -5.86 4.09
N PHE A 97 12.39 -5.46 3.15
CA PHE A 97 12.74 -4.56 2.05
C PHE A 97 12.39 -3.08 2.34
N VAL A 98 11.73 -2.79 3.46
CA VAL A 98 11.27 -1.43 3.80
C VAL A 98 12.44 -0.48 3.96
N SER A 99 13.46 -0.84 4.74
CA SER A 99 14.59 0.06 5.00
C SER A 99 15.35 0.40 3.72
N LYS A 100 15.56 -0.58 2.83
CA LYS A 100 16.22 -0.36 1.54
C LYS A 100 15.38 0.52 0.61
N SER A 101 14.06 0.33 0.58
CA SER A 101 13.18 1.12 -0.28
C SER A 101 13.07 2.57 0.22
N CYS A 102 12.92 2.76 1.53
CA CYS A 102 12.79 4.08 2.13
C CYS A 102 14.09 4.89 2.07
N SER A 103 15.26 4.25 2.16
CA SER A 103 16.54 4.97 2.06
C SER A 103 16.73 5.62 0.68
N VAL A 104 16.26 4.97 -0.37
CA VAL A 104 16.25 5.49 -1.75
C VAL A 104 15.20 6.60 -1.89
N LEU A 105 13.96 6.33 -1.45
CA LEU A 105 12.84 7.27 -1.58
C LEU A 105 13.02 8.60 -0.82
N LYS A 106 13.80 8.60 0.27
CA LYS A 106 13.94 9.75 1.18
C LYS A 106 14.28 11.08 0.48
N SER A 107 15.02 11.04 -0.62
CA SER A 107 15.44 12.23 -1.36
C SER A 107 14.33 12.87 -2.22
N GLN A 108 13.22 12.17 -2.43
CA GLN A 108 12.21 12.54 -3.42
C GLN A 108 10.81 12.78 -2.83
N VAL A 109 10.56 12.37 -1.57
CA VAL A 109 9.24 12.49 -0.97
C VAL A 109 8.75 13.94 -1.02
N LYS A 110 7.63 14.15 -1.70
CA LYS A 110 7.00 15.46 -1.85
C LYS A 110 6.59 16.01 -0.49
N ALA A 111 6.83 17.30 -0.26
CA ALA A 111 6.31 17.98 0.92
C ALA A 111 4.78 17.90 0.96
N GLY A 112 4.23 17.43 2.09
CA GLY A 112 2.79 17.24 2.26
C GLY A 112 2.26 15.89 1.74
N ALA A 113 3.11 15.02 1.20
CA ALA A 113 2.71 13.66 0.86
C ALA A 113 2.24 12.89 2.11
N ILE A 114 1.34 11.93 1.91
CA ILE A 114 0.83 11.05 2.95
C ILE A 114 1.09 9.59 2.56
N GLY A 115 1.29 8.73 3.55
CA GLY A 115 1.52 7.31 3.33
C GLY A 115 0.56 6.42 4.08
N ILE A 116 0.36 5.21 3.57
CA ILE A 116 -0.35 4.14 4.28
C ILE A 116 0.45 2.84 4.21
N SER A 117 0.66 2.20 5.35
CA SER A 117 1.33 0.91 5.45
C SER A 117 0.31 -0.24 5.50
N LEU A 118 0.52 -1.23 4.64
CA LEU A 118 -0.22 -2.50 4.61
C LEU A 118 0.65 -3.64 5.15
N ILE A 119 1.85 -3.30 5.63
CA ILE A 119 2.86 -4.24 6.08
C ILE A 119 2.50 -4.71 7.48
N LYS A 120 2.23 -6.00 7.61
CA LYS A 120 1.97 -6.65 8.91
C LYS A 120 3.29 -6.94 9.61
N GLY A 121 3.38 -6.58 10.88
CA GLY A 121 4.55 -6.84 11.72
C GLY A 121 5.13 -5.59 12.37
N PHE A 122 6.24 -5.80 13.07
CA PHE A 122 6.98 -4.79 13.82
C PHE A 122 8.46 -5.16 13.84
N GLN A 123 9.31 -4.22 14.22
CA GLN A 123 10.72 -4.44 14.48
C GLN A 123 11.02 -4.22 15.97
N ILE A 124 12.03 -4.92 16.47
CA ILE A 124 12.60 -4.66 17.78
C ILE A 124 13.94 -3.98 17.55
N LYS A 125 14.07 -2.74 18.01
CA LYS A 125 15.31 -1.96 17.92
C LYS A 125 15.63 -1.42 19.30
N ASP A 126 16.83 -1.71 19.79
CA ASP A 126 17.30 -1.28 21.12
C ASP A 126 16.35 -1.67 22.28
N GLY A 127 15.66 -2.82 22.14
CA GLY A 127 14.68 -3.30 23.11
C GLY A 127 13.29 -2.67 23.01
N GLU A 128 13.08 -1.73 22.08
CA GLU A 128 11.79 -1.09 21.84
C GLU A 128 11.08 -1.69 20.62
N LEU A 129 9.76 -1.83 20.73
CA LEU A 129 8.90 -2.22 19.62
C LEU A 129 8.61 -1.01 18.73
N ILE A 130 9.00 -1.10 17.47
CA ILE A 130 8.78 -0.09 16.44
C ILE A 130 7.82 -0.67 15.39
N LEU A 131 6.69 0.02 15.20
CA LEU A 131 5.71 -0.30 14.18
C LEU A 131 6.24 0.03 12.78
N MET A 132 5.85 -0.72 11.75
CA MET A 132 6.38 -0.50 10.39
C MET A 132 5.98 0.87 9.85
N SER A 133 4.77 1.32 10.15
CA SER A 133 4.30 2.68 9.85
C SER A 133 5.15 3.76 10.54
N GLN A 134 5.63 3.49 11.76
CA GLN A 134 6.51 4.43 12.48
C GLN A 134 7.92 4.45 11.90
N GLU A 135 8.47 3.28 11.55
CA GLU A 135 9.77 3.18 10.87
C GLU A 135 9.76 3.93 9.54
N ILE A 136 8.74 3.71 8.69
CA ILE A 136 8.58 4.41 7.40
C ILE A 136 8.50 5.93 7.63
N SER A 137 7.69 6.39 8.58
CA SER A 137 7.56 7.82 8.90
C SER A 137 8.91 8.42 9.31
N ASN A 138 9.67 7.76 10.18
CA ASN A 138 10.98 8.21 10.63
C ASN A 138 12.00 8.28 9.48
N MET A 139 11.98 7.30 8.57
CA MET A 139 12.90 7.27 7.42
C MET A 139 12.55 8.33 6.37
N LEU A 140 11.26 8.63 6.20
CA LEU A 140 10.75 9.54 5.17
C LEU A 140 10.37 10.92 5.76
N ASN A 141 11.28 11.48 6.57
CA ASN A 141 11.22 12.85 7.07
C ASN A 141 9.92 13.22 7.82
N GLY A 142 9.35 12.27 8.57
CA GLY A 142 8.13 12.48 9.34
C GLY A 142 6.85 12.48 8.51
N MET A 143 6.87 11.88 7.31
CA MET A 143 5.68 11.72 6.47
C MET A 143 4.49 11.17 7.30
N PRO A 144 3.31 11.80 7.25
CA PRO A 144 2.13 11.30 7.96
C PRO A 144 1.73 9.90 7.46
N MET A 145 1.76 8.93 8.37
CA MET A 145 1.41 7.54 8.07
C MET A 145 0.04 7.17 8.61
N SER A 146 -0.69 6.40 7.81
CA SER A 146 -1.87 5.59 8.19
C SER A 146 -1.52 4.10 8.06
N VAL A 147 -2.42 3.23 8.48
CA VAL A 147 -2.30 1.77 8.30
C VAL A 147 -3.58 1.20 7.75
N LEU A 148 -3.49 0.16 6.93
CA LEU A 148 -4.64 -0.65 6.51
C LEU A 148 -4.42 -2.08 6.99
N MET A 149 -5.30 -2.55 7.88
CA MET A 149 -5.20 -3.86 8.51
C MET A 149 -6.54 -4.58 8.42
N GLY A 150 -6.53 -5.89 8.22
CA GLY A 150 -7.75 -6.67 8.04
C GLY A 150 -7.48 -8.16 7.87
N ALA A 151 -8.52 -8.96 8.08
CA ALA A 151 -8.55 -10.39 7.81
C ALA A 151 -8.86 -10.61 6.34
N ASN A 152 -7.89 -10.28 5.48
CA ASN A 152 -8.09 -10.30 4.04
C ASN A 152 -7.05 -11.21 3.39
N LEU A 153 -7.50 -12.16 2.59
CA LEU A 153 -6.65 -12.94 1.69
C LEU A 153 -6.57 -12.24 0.34
N ALA A 154 -5.36 -12.14 -0.22
CA ALA A 154 -5.13 -11.45 -1.48
C ALA A 154 -5.98 -12.04 -2.63
N THR A 155 -6.08 -13.36 -2.69
CA THR A 155 -6.90 -14.07 -3.68
C THR A 155 -8.38 -13.76 -3.54
N GLU A 156 -8.89 -13.66 -2.31
CA GLU A 156 -10.31 -13.34 -2.08
C GLU A 156 -10.64 -11.90 -2.49
N ILE A 157 -9.74 -10.95 -2.22
CA ILE A 157 -9.88 -9.56 -2.72
C ILE A 157 -9.91 -9.58 -4.25
N ALA A 158 -8.96 -10.28 -4.89
CA ALA A 158 -8.82 -10.33 -6.33
C ALA A 158 -10.01 -11.02 -7.04
N GLU A 159 -10.60 -12.03 -6.41
CA GLU A 159 -11.82 -12.73 -6.87
C GLU A 159 -13.11 -11.95 -6.58
N GLY A 160 -13.01 -10.79 -5.92
CA GLY A 160 -14.16 -9.97 -5.59
C GLY A 160 -15.05 -10.54 -4.49
N LYS A 161 -14.49 -11.32 -3.56
CA LYS A 161 -15.21 -11.77 -2.37
C LYS A 161 -15.30 -10.66 -1.34
N PHE A 162 -16.38 -10.71 -0.55
CA PHE A 162 -16.61 -9.74 0.50
C PHE A 162 -15.54 -9.84 1.60
N CYS A 163 -14.93 -8.70 1.94
CA CYS A 163 -13.98 -8.58 3.04
C CYS A 163 -14.04 -7.18 3.68
N GLU A 164 -13.55 -7.09 4.92
CA GLU A 164 -13.55 -5.87 5.70
C GLU A 164 -12.14 -5.54 6.20
N SER A 165 -11.77 -4.27 6.10
CA SER A 165 -10.50 -3.75 6.60
C SER A 165 -10.72 -2.51 7.46
N THR A 166 -9.79 -2.27 8.38
CA THR A 166 -9.71 -1.03 9.14
C THR A 166 -8.57 -0.16 8.63
N ILE A 167 -8.84 1.13 8.50
CA ILE A 167 -7.85 2.19 8.27
C ILE A 167 -7.60 2.86 9.61
N GLY A 168 -6.40 2.66 10.17
CA GLY A 168 -5.92 3.42 11.30
C GLY A 168 -5.26 4.71 10.81
N CYS A 169 -5.71 5.87 11.30
CA CYS A 169 -5.14 7.18 10.91
C CYS A 169 -5.02 8.11 12.12
N LYS A 170 -4.06 9.05 12.11
CA LYS A 170 -4.03 10.15 13.09
C LYS A 170 -4.88 11.35 12.64
N SER A 171 -5.02 11.53 11.32
CA SER A 171 -5.85 12.55 10.69
C SER A 171 -7.05 11.85 10.07
N TYR A 172 -8.25 12.16 10.55
CA TYR A 172 -9.48 11.65 9.95
C TYR A 172 -9.62 12.02 8.46
N GLU A 173 -9.12 13.19 8.05
CA GLU A 173 -9.10 13.61 6.65
C GLU A 173 -8.26 12.66 5.78
N ASN A 174 -7.06 12.30 6.24
CA ASN A 174 -6.24 11.30 5.55
C ASN A 174 -6.96 9.94 5.50
N GLY A 175 -7.62 9.57 6.60
CA GLY A 175 -8.45 8.37 6.67
C GLY A 175 -9.55 8.33 5.61
N LYS A 176 -10.24 9.46 5.37
CA LYS A 176 -11.24 9.58 4.30
C LYS A 176 -10.61 9.43 2.91
N THR A 177 -9.46 10.07 2.66
CA THR A 177 -8.73 9.93 1.39
C THR A 177 -8.34 8.47 1.12
N PHE A 178 -7.79 7.77 2.12
CA PHE A 178 -7.47 6.35 1.97
C PHE A 178 -8.73 5.49 1.81
N ARG A 179 -9.80 5.79 2.54
CA ARG A 179 -11.09 5.10 2.36
C ARG A 179 -11.62 5.22 0.94
N SER A 180 -11.57 6.41 0.33
CA SER A 180 -11.96 6.58 -1.08
C SER A 180 -11.07 5.84 -2.07
N LEU A 181 -9.80 5.57 -1.72
CA LEU A 181 -8.89 4.78 -2.56
C LEU A 181 -9.16 3.28 -2.49
N PHE A 182 -9.49 2.74 -1.32
CA PHE A 182 -9.59 1.29 -1.12
C PHE A 182 -11.01 0.73 -1.11
N GLN A 183 -12.01 1.53 -0.73
CA GLN A 183 -13.36 1.02 -0.53
C GLN A 183 -14.03 0.65 -1.85
N THR A 184 -14.66 -0.52 -1.87
CA THR A 184 -15.57 -0.94 -2.93
C THR A 184 -16.83 -1.55 -2.30
N ASN A 185 -17.78 -2.04 -3.11
CA ASN A 185 -18.97 -2.73 -2.59
C ASN A 185 -18.63 -4.03 -1.84
N ILE A 186 -17.48 -4.62 -2.14
CA ILE A 186 -17.00 -5.92 -1.65
C ILE A 186 -15.79 -5.78 -0.72
N PHE A 187 -15.03 -4.68 -0.80
CA PHE A 187 -13.94 -4.36 0.12
C PHE A 187 -14.36 -3.16 0.98
N ARG A 188 -14.92 -3.41 2.16
CA ARG A 188 -15.40 -2.33 3.04
C ARG A 188 -14.28 -1.86 3.96
N THR A 189 -14.16 -0.54 4.12
CA THR A 189 -13.17 0.05 5.03
C THR A 189 -13.82 0.88 6.13
N GLN A 190 -13.38 0.65 7.36
CA GLN A 190 -13.75 1.45 8.53
C GLN A 190 -12.57 2.33 8.96
N ILE A 191 -12.82 3.59 9.29
CA ILE A 191 -11.79 4.52 9.75
C ILE A 191 -11.77 4.54 11.27
N VAL A 192 -10.59 4.35 11.86
CA VAL A 192 -10.36 4.48 13.31
C VAL A 192 -9.28 5.51 13.57
N GLU A 193 -9.63 6.57 14.31
CA GLU A 193 -8.71 7.67 14.61
C GLU A 193 -7.85 7.39 15.85
N GLY A 194 -6.54 7.56 15.69
CA GLY A 194 -5.51 7.26 16.69
C GLY A 194 -5.19 8.43 17.63
N GLY A 195 -5.98 8.65 18.69
CA GLY A 195 -5.67 9.62 19.76
C GLY A 195 -4.55 9.19 20.73
N SER A 196 -3.80 10.17 21.26
CA SER A 196 -2.49 10.07 21.94
C SER A 196 -2.36 9.13 23.13
N ASN A 197 -3.43 8.70 23.81
CA ASN A 197 -3.28 7.92 25.06
C ASN A 197 -4.01 6.56 25.13
N ASN A 198 -4.97 6.26 24.24
CA ASN A 198 -5.69 4.96 24.28
C ASN A 198 -5.72 4.22 22.94
N CYS A 199 -5.38 4.88 21.83
CA CYS A 199 -5.59 4.33 20.50
C CYS A 199 -4.32 3.78 19.84
N GLY A 200 -3.15 4.06 20.44
CA GLY A 200 -1.93 3.29 20.18
C GLY A 200 -2.12 1.79 20.45
N LYS A 201 -3.10 1.40 21.28
CA LYS A 201 -3.49 -0.01 21.46
C LYS A 201 -4.26 -0.59 20.29
N VAL A 202 -5.06 0.17 19.53
CA VAL A 202 -5.76 -0.34 18.33
C VAL A 202 -4.81 -0.40 17.16
N TRP A 203 -3.99 0.63 16.98
CA TRP A 203 -2.89 0.66 16.01
C TRP A 203 -1.87 -0.47 16.24
N ARG A 204 -1.40 -0.63 17.50
CA ARG A 204 -0.57 -1.78 17.88
C ARG A 204 -1.35 -3.08 17.75
N SER A 205 -2.57 -3.19 18.28
CA SER A 205 -3.41 -4.40 18.17
C SER A 205 -3.62 -4.83 16.72
N GLN A 206 -3.76 -3.92 15.77
CA GLN A 206 -4.00 -4.29 14.38
C GLN A 206 -2.73 -4.73 13.64
N GLU A 207 -1.61 -4.03 13.79
CA GLU A 207 -0.32 -4.49 13.25
C GLU A 207 0.19 -5.75 14.00
N TYR A 208 -0.07 -5.86 15.31
CA TYR A 208 0.39 -6.93 16.21
C TYR A 208 -0.50 -8.18 16.16
N ASN A 209 -1.83 -8.07 16.22
CA ASN A 209 -2.75 -9.23 16.16
C ASN A 209 -2.84 -9.81 14.75
N CYS A 210 -2.63 -9.02 13.69
CA CYS A 210 -2.48 -9.58 12.35
C CYS A 210 -1.23 -10.47 12.20
N CYS A 211 -0.21 -10.29 13.04
CA CYS A 211 0.94 -11.20 13.08
C CYS A 211 0.60 -12.56 13.70
N TRP A 212 -0.31 -12.60 14.69
CA TRP A 212 -0.68 -13.84 15.38
C TRP A 212 -1.62 -14.74 14.56
N SER A 213 -2.44 -14.18 13.67
CA SER A 213 -3.35 -14.97 12.82
C SER A 213 -2.66 -15.69 11.64
N TRP A 214 -1.36 -15.50 11.43
CA TRP A 214 -0.56 -16.19 10.42
C TRP A 214 0.53 -17.11 11.02
N ILE A 215 0.64 -17.16 12.34
CA ILE A 215 1.55 -18.06 13.08
C ILE A 215 0.81 -19.34 13.56
N LEU A 216 -0.49 -19.45 13.29
CA LEU A 216 -1.29 -20.67 13.51
C LEU A 216 -1.70 -21.30 12.17
#